data_AF-A0A258BIU5-F1
#
_entry.id   AF-A0A258BIU5-F1
#
_cell.length_a   1.000
_cell.length_b   1.000
_cell.length_c   1.000
_cell.angle_alpha   90.00
_cell.angle_beta   90.00
_cell.angle_gamma   90.00
#
_symmetry.space_group_name_H-M   'P 1'
#
loop_
_entity.id
_entity.type
_entity.pdbx_description
1 polymer ?
#
loop_
_entity_poly.entity_id
_entity_poly.type
_entity_poly.pdbx_seq_one_letter_code
_entity_poly.pdbx_strand_id
1 'polypeptide(L)'
;ASLAHHDDELAANLKTLTGYFHRKVGRGRPGDRAFDVYNTKAYSLYSTVHAQRDFCNLMGKIGREAIFARRGSFHTIAENRIGQVRKALVPTGEQYFTNPGYNFTASLPDFGKKCWKKNDLKPNCAQAWEQRAGSAK
;
A
#
# COMPACT_ATOMS: atom_id res chain seq x y z
N ALA A 1 -2.96 22.78 9.34
CA ALA A 1 -1.79 23.68 9.40
C ALA A 1 -1.07 23.74 8.06
N SER A 2 -0.31 22.72 7.63
CA SER A 2 0.42 22.75 6.34
C SER A 2 -0.48 22.99 5.11
N LEU A 3 -1.62 22.30 5.00
CA LEU A 3 -2.54 22.49 3.87
C LEU A 3 -3.09 23.91 3.76
N ALA A 4 -3.40 24.55 4.88
CA ALA A 4 -3.88 25.93 4.91
C ALA A 4 -2.75 26.95 4.69
N HIS A 5 -1.49 26.56 4.90
CA HIS A 5 -0.35 27.43 4.65
C HIS A 5 0.02 27.49 3.16
N HIS A 6 -0.30 26.42 2.41
CA HIS A 6 0.03 26.23 1.00
C HIS A 6 -1.23 26.10 0.12
N ASP A 7 -2.37 26.59 0.57
CA ASP A 7 -3.65 26.45 -0.12
C ASP A 7 -3.65 27.12 -1.50
N ASP A 8 -3.12 28.34 -1.60
CA ASP A 8 -3.02 29.10 -2.86
C ASP A 8 -2.23 28.35 -3.93
N GLU A 9 -1.06 27.80 -3.58
CA GLU A 9 -0.24 27.06 -4.54
C GLU A 9 -0.85 25.72 -4.92
N LEU A 10 -1.50 25.02 -3.98
CA LEU A 10 -2.22 23.78 -4.25
C LEU A 10 -3.42 24.03 -5.17
N ALA A 11 -4.17 25.11 -4.96
CA ALA A 11 -5.27 25.52 -5.82
C ALA A 11 -4.79 25.89 -7.23
N ALA A 12 -3.68 26.61 -7.35
CA ALA A 12 -3.08 26.97 -8.63
C ALA A 12 -2.62 25.72 -9.41
N ASN A 13 -1.99 24.76 -8.73
CA ASN A 13 -1.57 23.49 -9.31
C ASN A 13 -2.78 22.67 -9.80
N LEU A 14 -3.83 22.59 -8.99
CA LEU A 14 -5.07 21.88 -9.34
C LEU A 14 -5.74 22.48 -10.58
N LYS A 15 -5.82 23.82 -10.64
CA LYS A 15 -6.33 24.55 -11.81
C LYS A 15 -5.49 24.28 -13.06
N THR A 16 -4.17 24.20 -12.91
CA THR A 16 -3.25 23.91 -14.03
C THR A 16 -3.48 22.52 -14.59
N LEU A 17 -3.63 21.51 -13.74
CA LEU A 17 -3.93 20.14 -14.15
C LEU A 17 -5.30 20.05 -14.83
N THR A 18 -6.34 20.65 -14.23
CA THR A 18 -7.69 20.70 -14.82
C THR A 18 -7.63 21.33 -16.22
N GLY A 19 -6.94 22.47 -16.35
CA GLY A 19 -6.75 23.14 -17.64
C GLY A 19 -5.99 22.30 -18.66
N TYR A 20 -5.02 21.48 -18.25
CA TYR A 20 -4.34 20.54 -19.13
C TYR A 20 -5.31 19.50 -19.72
N PHE A 21 -6.14 18.87 -18.89
CA PHE A 21 -7.13 17.89 -19.35
C PHE A 21 -8.19 18.53 -20.25
N HIS A 22 -8.64 19.75 -19.93
CA HIS A 22 -9.54 20.50 -20.82
C HIS A 22 -8.92 20.79 -22.19
N ARG A 23 -7.63 21.08 -22.25
CA ARG A 23 -6.91 21.31 -23.52
C ARG A 23 -6.66 20.03 -24.32
N LYS A 24 -6.42 18.91 -23.65
CA LYS A 24 -6.02 17.64 -24.29
C LYS A 24 -7.18 16.70 -24.62
N VAL A 25 -8.17 16.61 -23.75
CA VAL A 25 -9.32 15.70 -23.90
C VAL A 25 -10.56 16.44 -24.40
N GLY A 26 -10.76 17.67 -23.95
CA GLY A 26 -11.89 18.51 -24.33
C GLY A 26 -12.45 19.29 -23.14
N ARG A 27 -12.96 20.50 -23.40
CA ARG A 27 -13.53 21.37 -22.35
C ARG A 27 -14.83 20.78 -21.77
N GLY A 28 -15.05 21.03 -20.48
CA GLY A 28 -16.25 20.59 -19.76
C GLY A 28 -16.20 19.10 -19.39
N ARG A 29 -17.36 18.42 -19.44
CA ARG A 29 -17.55 17.06 -18.93
C ARG A 29 -16.49 16.03 -19.40
N PRO A 30 -16.02 16.01 -20.66
CA PRO A 30 -14.98 15.05 -21.07
C PRO A 30 -13.65 15.26 -20.34
N GLY A 31 -13.19 16.51 -20.23
CA GLY A 31 -11.95 16.86 -19.54
C GLY A 31 -12.06 16.68 -18.02
N ASP A 32 -13.18 17.09 -17.42
CA ASP A 32 -13.43 16.90 -15.98
C ASP A 32 -13.42 15.41 -15.63
N ARG A 33 -14.13 14.57 -16.40
CA ARG A 33 -14.14 13.12 -16.20
C ARG A 33 -12.74 12.50 -16.33
N ALA A 34 -11.96 12.94 -17.31
CA ALA A 34 -10.60 12.42 -17.50
C ALA A 34 -9.68 12.82 -16.34
N PHE A 35 -9.81 14.05 -15.85
CA PHE A 35 -9.09 14.52 -14.68
C PHE A 35 -9.48 13.75 -13.42
N ASP A 36 -10.77 13.50 -13.19
CA ASP A 36 -11.25 12.70 -12.05
C ASP A 36 -10.73 11.26 -12.07
N VAL A 37 -10.71 10.62 -13.24
CA VAL A 37 -10.13 9.28 -13.41
C VAL A 37 -8.63 9.30 -13.08
N TYR A 38 -7.90 10.32 -13.54
CA TYR A 38 -6.49 10.48 -13.21
C TYR A 38 -6.29 10.66 -11.70
N ASN A 39 -7.07 11.53 -11.07
CA ASN A 39 -6.96 11.82 -9.65
C ASN A 39 -7.29 10.58 -8.80
N THR A 40 -8.32 9.82 -9.19
CA THR A 40 -8.69 8.55 -8.55
C THR A 40 -7.53 7.54 -8.61
N LYS A 41 -6.88 7.39 -9.78
CA LYS A 41 -5.70 6.53 -9.92
C LYS A 41 -4.55 7.03 -9.06
N ALA A 42 -4.29 8.33 -9.05
CA ALA A 42 -3.24 8.93 -8.24
C ALA A 42 -3.45 8.67 -6.74
N TYR A 43 -4.66 8.87 -6.23
CA TYR A 43 -5.00 8.59 -4.83
C TYR A 43 -4.85 7.10 -4.50
N SER A 44 -5.35 6.22 -5.37
CA SER A 44 -5.30 4.77 -5.18
C SER A 44 -3.88 4.24 -5.04
N LEU A 45 -2.90 4.88 -5.69
CA LEU A 45 -1.49 4.51 -5.58
C LEU A 45 -0.92 4.68 -4.16
N TYR A 46 -1.50 5.55 -3.32
CA TYR A 46 -1.03 5.82 -1.95
C TYR A 46 -1.90 5.16 -0.86
N SER A 47 -2.91 4.37 -1.24
CA SER A 47 -3.81 3.68 -0.31
C SER A 47 -3.35 2.23 -0.08
N THR A 48 -2.37 2.01 0.80
CA THR A 48 -1.93 0.66 1.17
C THR A 48 -2.38 0.28 2.58
N VAL A 49 -3.01 -0.89 2.74
CA VAL A 49 -3.51 -1.39 4.04
C VAL A 49 -2.38 -1.92 4.93
N HIS A 50 -1.33 -2.50 4.33
CA HIS A 50 -0.27 -3.20 5.07
C HIS A 50 0.92 -2.33 5.49
N ALA A 51 1.04 -1.09 4.99
CA ALA A 51 2.16 -0.19 5.30
C ALA A 51 1.72 1.15 5.96
N GLN A 52 0.50 1.19 6.52
CA GLN A 52 -0.11 2.41 7.04
C GLN A 52 0.74 3.11 8.10
N ARG A 53 1.42 2.35 8.98
CA ARG A 53 2.24 2.92 10.07
C ARG A 53 3.43 3.70 9.52
N ASP A 54 4.20 3.10 8.60
CA ASP A 54 5.39 3.74 8.02
C ASP A 54 5.01 4.94 7.16
N PHE A 55 3.94 4.80 6.38
CA PHE A 55 3.36 5.90 5.61
C PHE A 55 2.96 7.07 6.52
N CYS A 56 2.18 6.83 7.59
CA CYS A 56 1.76 7.87 8.53
C CYS A 56 2.95 8.54 9.24
N ASN A 57 3.95 7.76 9.65
CA ASN A 57 5.17 8.29 10.28
C ASN A 57 5.94 9.22 9.34
N LEU A 58 6.13 8.80 8.09
CA LEU A 58 6.81 9.61 7.08
C LEU A 58 5.99 10.87 6.73
N MET A 59 4.68 10.72 6.50
CA MET A 59 3.79 11.84 6.21
C MET A 59 3.71 12.83 7.36
N GLY A 60 3.79 12.39 8.61
CA GLY A 60 3.89 13.27 9.78
C GLY A 60 5.16 14.12 9.78
N LYS A 61 6.30 13.55 9.38
CA LYS A 61 7.57 14.28 9.23
C LYS A 61 7.48 15.30 8.09
N ILE A 62 6.97 14.88 6.92
CA ILE A 62 6.78 15.74 5.76
C ILE A 62 5.81 16.88 6.08
N GLY A 63 4.72 16.60 6.80
CA GLY A 63 3.75 17.61 7.23
C GLY A 63 4.38 18.66 8.14
N ARG A 64 5.29 18.25 9.03
CA ARG A 64 6.06 19.18 9.88
C ARG A 64 7.01 20.04 9.06
N GLU A 65 7.77 19.44 8.15
CA GLU A 65 8.65 20.15 7.22
C GLU A 65 7.87 21.19 6.39
N ALA A 66 6.70 20.80 5.89
CA ALA A 66 5.83 21.65 5.12
C ALA A 66 5.22 22.82 5.91
N ILE A 67 5.05 22.71 7.24
CA ILE A 67 4.61 23.86 8.07
C ILE A 67 5.66 24.97 8.06
N PHE A 68 6.95 24.61 8.07
CA PHE A 68 8.05 25.58 8.14
C PHE A 68 8.59 26.01 6.78
N ALA A 69 8.16 25.34 5.71
CA ALA A 69 8.51 25.75 4.36
C ALA A 69 7.87 27.09 3.99
N ARG A 70 8.57 27.84 3.13
CA ARG A 70 8.07 29.09 2.57
C ARG A 70 6.87 28.79 1.66
N ARG A 71 5.86 29.67 1.68
CA ARG A 71 4.73 29.57 0.73
C ARG A 71 5.22 29.61 -0.72
N GLY A 72 4.67 28.76 -1.57
CA GLY A 72 5.08 28.63 -2.98
C GLY A 72 6.29 27.73 -3.20
N SER A 73 6.88 27.18 -2.13
CA SER A 73 7.97 26.20 -2.21
C SER A 73 7.52 24.79 -1.83
N PHE A 74 6.22 24.48 -1.80
CA PHE A 74 5.77 23.13 -1.48
C PHE A 74 6.21 22.10 -2.53
N HIS A 75 6.35 22.53 -3.78
CA HIS A 75 6.85 21.68 -4.88
C HIS A 75 8.24 21.10 -4.59
N THR A 76 9.15 21.84 -3.94
CA THR A 76 10.50 21.33 -3.63
C THR A 76 10.46 20.22 -2.60
N ILE A 77 9.56 20.33 -1.61
CA ILE A 77 9.32 19.24 -0.64
C ILE A 77 8.77 18.02 -1.37
N ALA A 78 7.80 18.22 -2.27
CA ALA A 78 7.22 17.14 -3.05
C ALA A 78 8.29 16.42 -3.88
N GLU A 79 9.10 17.15 -4.64
CA GLU A 79 10.21 16.58 -5.44
C GLU A 79 11.19 15.77 -4.58
N ASN A 80 11.57 16.30 -3.42
CA ASN A 80 12.54 15.66 -2.53
C ASN A 80 11.98 14.45 -1.74
N ARG A 81 10.66 14.41 -1.52
CA ARG A 81 10.03 13.42 -0.62
C ARG A 81 9.17 12.38 -1.34
N ILE A 82 8.70 12.63 -2.57
CA ILE A 82 7.79 11.71 -3.27
C ILE A 82 8.38 10.30 -3.45
N GLY A 83 9.69 10.19 -3.68
CA GLY A 83 10.38 8.90 -3.75
C GLY A 83 10.37 8.16 -2.42
N GLN A 84 10.51 8.87 -1.29
CA GLN A 84 10.44 8.29 0.05
C GLN A 84 9.00 7.86 0.37
N VAL A 85 8.02 8.67 0.01
CA VAL A 85 6.59 8.35 0.20
C VAL A 85 6.25 7.05 -0.53
N ARG A 86 6.70 6.87 -1.77
CA ARG A 86 6.50 5.62 -2.52
C ARG A 86 7.17 4.41 -1.86
N LYS A 87 8.37 4.57 -1.31
CA LYS A 87 9.05 3.48 -0.58
C LYS A 87 8.31 3.11 0.71
N ALA A 88 7.74 4.09 1.41
CA ALA A 88 6.98 3.85 2.64
C ALA A 88 5.64 3.11 2.41
N LEU A 89 5.19 2.98 1.16
CA LEU A 89 4.01 2.19 0.82
C LEU A 89 4.31 0.71 0.60
N VAL A 90 5.57 0.36 0.40
CA VAL A 90 6.00 -1.04 0.32
C VAL A 90 6.02 -1.58 1.74
N PRO A 91 5.25 -2.63 2.06
CA PRO A 91 5.35 -3.29 3.35
C PRO A 91 6.77 -3.79 3.51
N THR A 92 7.57 -3.10 4.31
CA THR A 92 8.77 -3.72 4.85
C THR A 92 8.24 -4.76 5.82
N GLY A 93 8.47 -6.05 5.54
CA GLY A 93 8.15 -7.10 6.51
C GLY A 93 8.76 -6.65 7.83
N GLU A 94 7.92 -6.33 8.80
CA GLU A 94 8.38 -5.63 10.00
C GLU A 94 9.36 -6.56 10.70
N GLN A 95 10.66 -6.26 10.67
CA GLN A 95 11.65 -7.15 11.31
C GLN A 95 11.40 -7.28 12.82
N TYR A 96 10.70 -6.30 13.40
CA TYR A 96 10.28 -6.30 14.80
C TYR A 96 9.09 -7.23 15.07
N PHE A 97 8.21 -7.45 14.09
CA PHE A 97 7.15 -8.44 14.17
C PHE A 97 7.37 -9.46 13.07
N THR A 98 8.17 -10.48 13.37
CA THR A 98 8.26 -11.68 12.54
C THR A 98 6.83 -12.07 12.20
N ASN A 99 6.46 -11.99 10.92
CA ASN A 99 5.09 -12.25 10.53
C ASN A 99 4.73 -13.68 10.98
N PRO A 100 3.88 -13.88 12.00
CA PRO A 100 3.63 -15.22 12.50
C PRO A 100 2.90 -16.09 11.46
N GLY A 101 2.41 -15.48 10.36
CA GLY A 101 1.60 -16.12 9.34
C GLY A 101 2.32 -16.60 8.07
N TYR A 102 3.61 -16.35 7.84
CA TYR A 102 4.30 -16.85 6.62
C TYR A 102 5.39 -17.90 6.88
N ASN A 103 5.69 -18.17 8.15
CA ASN A 103 6.71 -19.14 8.56
C ASN A 103 6.11 -20.38 9.25
N PHE A 104 4.79 -20.56 9.18
CA PHE A 104 4.21 -21.85 9.50
C PHE A 104 4.23 -22.72 8.23
N THR A 105 4.99 -23.81 8.27
CA THR A 105 4.78 -24.93 7.36
C THR A 105 3.72 -25.82 8.00
N ALA A 106 2.50 -25.79 7.47
CA ALA A 106 1.51 -26.78 7.87
C ALA A 106 2.05 -28.16 7.46
N SER A 107 2.35 -29.02 8.43
CA SER A 107 2.54 -30.44 8.15
C SER A 107 1.21 -30.96 7.62
N LEU A 108 1.16 -31.39 6.36
CA LEU A 108 -0.05 -31.95 5.74
C LEU A 108 0.07 -33.49 5.67
N PRO A 109 -1.07 -34.22 5.75
CA PRO A 109 -1.08 -35.65 5.47
C PRO A 109 -0.74 -35.91 3.99
N ASP A 110 -0.26 -37.12 3.70
CA ASP A 110 0.02 -37.53 2.31
C ASP A 110 -1.30 -37.61 1.51
N PHE A 111 -1.40 -36.86 0.42
CA PHE A 111 -2.58 -36.81 -0.46
C PHE A 111 -2.66 -37.97 -1.47
N GLY A 112 -1.71 -38.91 -1.44
CA GLY A 112 -1.72 -40.08 -2.31
C GLY A 112 -2.91 -41.01 -2.03
N LYS A 113 -3.46 -41.62 -3.08
CA LYS A 113 -4.58 -42.59 -3.00
C LYS A 113 -4.38 -43.74 -2.00
N LYS A 114 -3.13 -44.03 -1.63
CA LYS A 114 -2.78 -45.01 -0.60
C LYS A 114 -3.30 -44.63 0.80
N CYS A 115 -3.37 -43.34 1.12
CA CYS A 115 -3.73 -42.82 2.44
C CYS A 115 -5.21 -42.46 2.59
N TRP A 116 -5.96 -42.40 1.50
CA TRP A 116 -7.35 -41.97 1.48
C TRP A 116 -8.28 -43.10 1.05
N LYS A 117 -9.39 -43.27 1.77
CA LYS A 117 -10.49 -44.14 1.35
C LYS A 117 -11.74 -43.27 1.28
N LYS A 118 -12.25 -43.03 0.06
CA LYS A 118 -13.26 -41.99 -0.19
C LYS A 118 -12.73 -40.63 0.31
N ASN A 119 -13.31 -40.09 1.39
CA ASN A 119 -12.93 -38.82 2.01
C ASN A 119 -12.30 -38.99 3.39
N ASP A 120 -12.07 -40.24 3.83
CA ASP A 120 -11.53 -40.54 5.15
C ASP A 120 -10.03 -40.86 5.05
N LEU A 121 -9.25 -40.20 5.90
CA LEU A 121 -7.83 -40.49 6.07
C LEU A 121 -7.66 -41.80 6.86
N LYS A 122 -6.86 -42.72 6.33
CA LYS A 122 -6.61 -44.00 7.01
C LYS A 122 -5.81 -43.77 8.31
N PRO A 123 -6.07 -44.56 9.39
CA PRO A 123 -5.43 -44.38 10.69
C PRO A 123 -3.89 -44.41 10.66
N ASN A 124 -3.29 -45.25 9.81
CA ASN A 124 -1.84 -45.34 9.67
C ASN A 124 -1.22 -44.05 9.09
N CYS A 125 -1.89 -43.40 8.14
CA CYS A 125 -1.44 -42.15 7.57
C CYS A 125 -1.75 -40.96 8.49
N ALA A 126 -2.80 -41.03 9.31
CA ALA A 126 -3.09 -40.06 10.36
C ALA A 126 -2.01 -40.07 11.45
N GLN A 127 -1.66 -41.25 11.98
CA GLN A 127 -0.59 -41.40 12.98
C GLN A 127 0.77 -40.93 12.44
N ALA A 128 1.12 -41.28 11.20
CA ALA A 128 2.36 -40.81 10.56
C ALA A 128 2.37 -39.30 10.31
N TRP A 129 1.20 -38.68 10.11
CA TRP A 129 1.07 -37.23 10.02
C TRP A 129 1.24 -36.57 11.38
N GLU A 130 0.56 -37.07 12.42
CA GLU A 130 0.67 -36.57 13.80
C GLU A 130 2.10 -36.65 14.33
N GLN A 131 2.82 -37.74 14.04
CA GLN A 131 4.23 -37.89 14.43
C GLN A 131 5.13 -36.84 13.75
N ARG A 132 4.90 -36.52 12.47
CA ARG A 132 5.63 -35.46 11.75
C ARG A 132 5.23 -34.06 12.22
N ALA A 133 3.94 -33.85 12.50
CA ALA A 133 3.44 -32.58 13.01
C ALA A 133 3.95 -32.29 14.43
N GLY A 134 4.08 -33.31 15.28
CA GLY A 134 4.60 -33.18 16.65
C GLY A 134 6.13 -33.06 16.75
N SER A 135 6.87 -33.45 15.70
CA SER A 135 8.33 -33.32 15.63
C SER A 135 8.81 -32.02 14.95
N ALA A 136 7.89 -31.25 14.36
CA ALA A 136 8.12 -29.87 13.94
C ALA A 136 8.08 -28.93 15.17
N LYS A 137 9.15 -28.93 15.96
CA LYS A 137 9.46 -27.89 16.96
C LYS A 137 10.70 -27.13 16.53
#